data_AF-A0AAD4D019-F1
#
_entry.id   AF-A0AAD4D019-F1
#
_cell.length_a   1.000
_cell.length_b   1.000
_cell.length_c   1.000
_cell.angle_alpha   90.00
_cell.angle_beta   90.00
_cell.angle_gamma   90.00
#
_symmetry.space_group_name_H-M   'P 1'
#
loop_
_entity.id
_entity.type
_entity.pdbx_description
1 polymer ?
#
loop_
_entity_poly.entity_id
_entity_poly.type
_entity_poly.pdbx_seq_one_letter_code
_entity_poly.pdbx_strand_id
1 'polypeptide(L)'
;MTNPSQLSIDTGVGESAVVTFGMVYQGDNVGTVIFPTLDLLPGVNNSIKSTVEYNGRALGAIDIADVTIAVPGNTQQASQPLPLSMDLSIDSLLSLMIDQAKANNLNAEPIIALGKMAKDPTVKIPSSVFAGFNLPTFVKAAMAALKVDVTMSVDVLVGEYATSLSLVQKGVPTATDDTILKLLPIVGTPIAQAIVDLATLSFDSVMINSPAETDFTTNINGLIANTGPFDADITFPSGSGVAWINGDSKTSIGQIAMPTVNAKADIGAKLALTNVPFHVTSGASMGAFVGYSLQAEAFDWEVTATNMTVIAMGAPIPGISMTKKVTLKGFNGLKGLTIEKYDLPSNDPNGIHLVLSATLANPSNVGIEMGTVEFTNEFQGQNIGF
;
A
#
# COMPACT_ATOMS: atom_id res chain seq x y z
N MET A 1 -19.59 -64.26 8.40
CA MET A 1 -18.43 -63.73 7.66
C MET A 1 -18.21 -62.32 8.16
N THR A 2 -17.27 -62.16 9.08
CA THR A 2 -16.82 -60.87 9.57
C THR A 2 -16.08 -60.17 8.44
N ASN A 3 -16.47 -58.93 8.13
CA ASN A 3 -15.76 -58.08 7.18
C ASN A 3 -14.29 -57.97 7.64
N PRO A 4 -13.30 -58.49 6.89
CA PRO A 4 -11.92 -58.62 7.38
C PRO A 4 -11.13 -57.31 7.31
N SER A 5 -11.68 -56.24 6.75
CA SER A 5 -11.02 -54.94 6.62
C SER A 5 -11.22 -54.09 7.87
N GLN A 6 -10.27 -54.18 8.80
CA GLN A 6 -9.88 -53.00 9.57
C GLN A 6 -8.87 -52.24 8.71
N LEU A 7 -9.34 -51.26 7.96
CA LEU A 7 -8.48 -50.25 7.36
C LEU A 7 -8.52 -49.02 8.26
N SER A 8 -7.45 -48.84 9.03
CA SER A 8 -7.10 -47.55 9.61
C SER A 8 -6.11 -46.94 8.63
N ILE A 9 -6.26 -45.64 8.30
CA ILE A 9 -5.02 -44.89 8.02
C ILE A 9 -4.35 -44.81 9.38
N ASP A 10 -3.57 -45.83 9.72
CA ASP A 10 -2.59 -45.67 10.77
C ASP A 10 -1.61 -44.63 10.25
N THR A 11 -1.49 -43.62 11.07
CA THR A 11 -0.74 -42.44 10.82
C THR A 11 0.72 -42.64 11.32
N GLY A 12 1.04 -43.83 11.82
CA GLY A 12 2.30 -44.18 12.46
C GLY A 12 2.28 -43.87 13.95
N VAL A 13 3.07 -44.61 14.73
CA VAL A 13 3.32 -44.32 16.14
C VAL A 13 4.30 -43.15 16.29
N GLY A 14 3.84 -42.03 16.86
CA GLY A 14 4.64 -40.83 17.15
C GLY A 14 4.05 -39.56 16.50
N GLU A 15 4.71 -38.41 16.65
CA GLU A 15 4.28 -37.08 16.17
C GLU A 15 3.99 -36.96 14.64
N SER A 16 4.11 -38.02 13.86
CA SER A 16 4.22 -37.99 12.38
C SER A 16 2.99 -38.49 11.65
N ALA A 17 1.83 -38.13 12.18
CA ALA A 17 0.65 -38.94 12.05
C ALA A 17 -0.64 -38.17 11.76
N VAL A 18 -0.66 -37.36 10.70
CA VAL A 18 -1.76 -36.43 10.44
C VAL A 18 -2.06 -36.36 8.95
N VAL A 19 -3.34 -36.49 8.55
CA VAL A 19 -3.78 -36.07 7.21
C VAL A 19 -3.91 -34.55 7.22
N THR A 20 -3.15 -33.87 6.37
CA THR A 20 -3.11 -32.40 6.35
C THR A 20 -3.60 -31.83 5.04
N PHE A 21 -4.33 -30.71 5.13
CA PHE A 21 -4.73 -29.91 3.97
C PHE A 21 -4.11 -28.54 4.07
N GLY A 22 -3.35 -28.15 3.04
CA GLY A 22 -2.75 -26.83 2.94
C GLY A 22 -3.74 -25.81 2.38
N MET A 23 -3.92 -24.71 3.10
CA MET A 23 -4.60 -23.51 2.63
C MET A 23 -3.60 -22.73 1.77
N VAL A 24 -3.75 -22.75 0.44
CA VAL A 24 -2.72 -22.20 -0.45
C VAL A 24 -3.09 -20.80 -0.92
N TYR A 25 -2.16 -19.86 -0.78
CA TYR A 25 -2.23 -18.51 -1.36
C TYR A 25 -0.92 -18.17 -2.08
N GLN A 26 -1.01 -17.79 -3.35
CA GLN A 26 0.16 -17.46 -4.19
C GLN A 26 1.26 -18.52 -4.21
N GLY A 27 0.89 -19.80 -4.04
CA GLY A 27 1.83 -20.93 -4.00
C GLY A 27 2.39 -21.23 -2.61
N ASP A 28 2.10 -20.41 -1.60
CA ASP A 28 2.49 -20.62 -0.22
C ASP A 28 1.35 -21.21 0.61
N ASN A 29 1.68 -22.10 1.54
CA ASN A 29 0.73 -22.64 2.51
C ASN A 29 0.54 -21.64 3.67
N VAL A 30 -0.64 -21.02 3.78
CA VAL A 30 -0.98 -20.04 4.82
C VAL A 30 -1.65 -20.64 6.06
N GLY A 31 -1.97 -21.92 6.03
CA GLY A 31 -2.62 -22.61 7.13
C GLY A 31 -2.78 -24.11 6.83
N THR A 32 -2.61 -24.95 7.83
CA THR A 32 -2.69 -26.40 7.68
C THR A 32 -3.82 -26.95 8.52
N VAL A 33 -4.84 -27.48 7.88
CA VAL A 33 -5.92 -28.22 8.56
C VAL A 33 -5.39 -29.62 8.89
N ILE A 34 -5.48 -30.02 10.16
CA ILE A 34 -4.85 -31.22 10.75
C ILE A 34 -5.93 -32.21 11.16
N PHE A 35 -6.04 -33.31 10.43
CA PHE A 35 -6.94 -34.41 10.75
C PHE A 35 -6.22 -35.42 11.64
N PRO A 36 -6.60 -35.56 12.92
CA PRO A 36 -5.95 -36.47 13.84
C PRO A 36 -6.27 -37.95 13.54
N THR A 37 -7.42 -38.22 12.91
CA THR A 37 -7.83 -39.55 12.46
C THR A 37 -8.69 -39.42 11.21
N LEU A 38 -8.36 -40.13 10.14
CA LEU A 38 -9.15 -40.22 8.92
C LEU A 38 -9.23 -41.68 8.47
N ASP A 39 -10.42 -42.29 8.54
CA ASP A 39 -10.64 -43.64 8.04
C ASP A 39 -11.15 -43.57 6.59
N LEU A 40 -10.30 -43.96 5.62
CA LEU A 40 -10.71 -44.13 4.22
C LEU A 40 -10.87 -45.62 3.88
N LEU A 41 -11.75 -45.95 2.93
CA LEU A 41 -11.91 -47.31 2.42
C LEU A 41 -10.87 -47.60 1.32
N PRO A 42 -10.44 -48.87 1.11
CA PRO A 42 -9.46 -49.21 0.07
C PRO A 42 -10.02 -48.92 -1.33
N GLY A 43 -9.25 -48.28 -2.20
CA GLY A 43 -9.69 -47.99 -3.56
C GLY A 43 -8.82 -46.96 -4.29
N VAL A 44 -9.28 -46.56 -5.47
CA VAL A 44 -8.76 -45.45 -6.25
C VAL A 44 -9.71 -44.27 -6.08
N ASN A 45 -9.26 -43.19 -5.44
CA ASN A 45 -10.02 -41.95 -5.40
C ASN A 45 -9.91 -41.29 -6.77
N ASN A 46 -11.06 -41.00 -7.40
CA ASN A 46 -11.15 -40.39 -8.72
C ASN A 46 -11.50 -38.91 -8.66
N SER A 47 -12.31 -38.49 -7.70
CA SER A 47 -12.67 -37.09 -7.48
C SER A 47 -12.70 -36.79 -5.99
N ILE A 48 -12.36 -35.56 -5.62
CA ILE A 48 -12.43 -35.08 -4.23
C ILE A 48 -13.08 -33.71 -4.23
N LYS A 49 -14.18 -33.59 -3.50
CA LYS A 49 -14.83 -32.31 -3.18
C LYS A 49 -14.79 -32.11 -1.68
N SER A 50 -14.38 -30.93 -1.24
CA SER A 50 -14.36 -30.58 0.18
C SER A 50 -14.78 -29.14 0.38
N THR A 51 -15.44 -28.87 1.50
CA THR A 51 -15.75 -27.53 1.98
C THR A 51 -15.24 -27.40 3.40
N VAL A 52 -14.44 -26.36 3.65
CA VAL A 52 -13.95 -26.00 4.98
C VAL A 52 -14.82 -24.86 5.48
N GLU A 53 -15.40 -25.03 6.65
CA GLU A 53 -16.33 -24.08 7.25
C GLU A 53 -15.91 -23.68 8.66
N TYR A 54 -16.28 -22.48 9.07
CA TYR A 54 -16.20 -22.03 10.45
C TYR A 54 -17.52 -21.39 10.85
N ASN A 55 -18.16 -21.90 11.90
CA ASN A 55 -19.49 -21.47 12.36
C ASN A 55 -20.53 -21.38 11.21
N GLY A 56 -20.48 -22.33 10.27
CA GLY A 56 -21.37 -22.38 9.09
C GLY A 56 -21.04 -21.39 7.97
N ARG A 57 -19.92 -20.65 8.07
CA ARG A 57 -19.37 -19.85 6.96
C ARG A 57 -18.30 -20.64 6.22
N ALA A 58 -18.44 -20.79 4.91
CA ALA A 58 -17.39 -21.36 4.07
C ALA A 58 -16.12 -20.49 4.10
N LEU A 59 -14.99 -21.10 4.44
CA LEU A 59 -13.66 -20.48 4.40
C LEU A 59 -12.87 -20.88 3.16
N GLY A 60 -13.25 -21.99 2.53
CA GLY A 60 -12.62 -22.46 1.31
C GLY A 60 -13.19 -23.79 0.83
N ALA A 61 -12.80 -24.18 -0.38
CA ALA A 61 -13.22 -25.43 -1.00
C ALA A 61 -12.08 -26.12 -1.75
N ILE A 62 -12.14 -27.44 -1.79
CA ILE A 62 -11.36 -28.30 -2.67
C ILE A 62 -12.35 -28.82 -3.71
N ASP A 63 -12.04 -28.65 -4.99
CA ASP A 63 -12.82 -29.27 -6.08
C ASP A 63 -11.84 -29.83 -7.10
N ILE A 64 -11.50 -31.12 -6.92
CA ILE A 64 -10.60 -31.86 -7.79
C ILE A 64 -11.44 -32.89 -8.52
N ALA A 65 -11.74 -32.61 -9.79
CA ALA A 65 -12.56 -33.46 -10.63
C ALA A 65 -11.88 -34.78 -10.99
N ASP A 66 -10.54 -34.75 -11.15
CA ASP A 66 -9.72 -35.90 -11.51
C ASP A 66 -8.48 -35.97 -10.62
N VAL A 67 -8.43 -36.97 -9.74
CA VAL A 67 -7.25 -37.32 -8.95
C VAL A 67 -7.03 -38.82 -9.05
N THR A 68 -5.82 -39.30 -8.84
CA THR A 68 -5.57 -40.73 -8.65
C THR A 68 -4.74 -40.91 -7.39
N ILE A 69 -5.44 -41.18 -6.29
CA ILE A 69 -4.82 -41.65 -5.05
C ILE A 69 -5.23 -43.10 -4.91
N ALA A 70 -4.28 -44.01 -5.16
CA ALA A 70 -4.50 -45.44 -5.06
C ALA A 70 -3.83 -45.96 -3.78
N VAL A 71 -4.64 -46.40 -2.82
CA VAL A 71 -4.15 -46.99 -1.56
C VAL A 71 -4.35 -48.50 -1.63
N PRO A 72 -3.27 -49.30 -1.72
CA PRO A 72 -3.39 -50.75 -1.71
C PRO A 72 -4.01 -51.26 -0.41
N GLY A 73 -4.79 -52.34 -0.48
CA GLY A 73 -5.41 -52.94 0.71
C GLY A 73 -4.35 -53.38 1.75
N ASN A 74 -4.65 -53.18 3.03
CA ASN A 74 -3.75 -53.47 4.16
C ASN A 74 -2.41 -52.70 4.12
N THR A 75 -2.35 -51.55 3.44
CA THR A 75 -1.17 -50.68 3.45
C THR A 75 -1.53 -49.28 3.94
N GLN A 76 -0.54 -48.59 4.49
CA GLN A 76 -0.64 -47.17 4.86
C GLN A 76 0.02 -46.34 3.76
N GLN A 77 -0.59 -45.21 3.42
CA GLN A 77 0.00 -44.24 2.51
C GLN A 77 -0.15 -42.85 3.11
N ALA A 78 0.93 -42.07 3.04
CA ALA A 78 0.89 -40.65 3.41
C ALA A 78 -0.07 -39.90 2.49
N SER A 79 -0.93 -39.06 3.07
CA SER A 79 -1.78 -38.16 2.28
C SER A 79 -0.90 -37.20 1.47
N GLN A 80 -1.31 -36.92 0.23
CA GLN A 80 -0.75 -35.81 -0.51
C GLN A 80 -1.45 -34.51 -0.09
N PRO A 81 -0.76 -33.36 -0.08
CA PRO A 81 -1.40 -32.08 0.14
C PRO A 81 -2.43 -31.83 -0.97
N LEU A 82 -3.69 -31.58 -0.61
CA LEU A 82 -4.69 -31.14 -1.58
C LEU A 82 -4.81 -29.60 -1.54
N PRO A 83 -4.88 -28.93 -2.70
CA PRO A 83 -5.02 -27.49 -2.76
C PRO A 83 -6.42 -27.06 -2.28
N LEU A 84 -6.49 -26.36 -1.14
CA LEU A 84 -7.70 -25.65 -0.72
C LEU A 84 -7.71 -24.24 -1.32
N SER A 85 -8.74 -23.93 -2.10
CA SER A 85 -9.04 -22.56 -2.54
C SER A 85 -9.76 -21.81 -1.42
N MET A 86 -9.20 -20.71 -0.94
CA MET A 86 -9.80 -19.92 0.14
C MET A 86 -10.80 -18.88 -0.37
N ASP A 87 -11.82 -18.59 0.44
CA ASP A 87 -12.61 -17.37 0.30
C ASP A 87 -11.81 -16.17 0.81
N LEU A 88 -11.35 -15.35 -0.12
CA LEU A 88 -10.55 -14.15 0.16
C LEU A 88 -11.39 -12.86 0.20
N SER A 89 -12.72 -12.98 0.29
CA SER A 89 -13.57 -11.80 0.45
C SER A 89 -13.27 -11.08 1.78
N ILE A 90 -13.24 -9.75 1.72
CA ILE A 90 -12.90 -8.90 2.86
C ILE A 90 -13.86 -9.17 4.04
N ASP A 91 -15.15 -9.32 3.76
CA ASP A 91 -16.15 -9.63 4.79
C ASP A 91 -15.89 -10.99 5.46
N SER A 92 -15.53 -12.04 4.72
CA SER A 92 -15.21 -13.35 5.28
C SER A 92 -13.95 -13.31 6.14
N LEU A 93 -12.87 -12.68 5.63
CA LEU A 93 -11.61 -12.54 6.35
C LEU A 93 -11.79 -11.74 7.65
N LEU A 94 -12.41 -10.56 7.58
CA LEU A 94 -12.66 -9.73 8.76
C LEU A 94 -13.56 -10.42 9.78
N SER A 95 -14.63 -11.07 9.31
CA SER A 95 -15.56 -11.74 10.21
C SER A 95 -14.91 -12.94 10.90
N LEU A 96 -14.09 -13.73 10.18
CA LEU A 96 -13.28 -14.79 10.79
C LEU A 96 -12.34 -14.22 11.85
N MET A 97 -11.61 -13.15 11.54
CA MET A 97 -10.70 -12.49 12.48
C MET A 97 -11.41 -11.98 13.73
N ILE A 98 -12.59 -11.38 13.59
CA ILE A 98 -13.40 -10.89 14.72
C ILE A 98 -13.86 -12.04 15.61
N ASP A 99 -14.33 -13.13 15.01
CA ASP A 99 -14.81 -14.29 15.76
C ASP A 99 -13.66 -15.00 16.50
N GLN A 100 -12.51 -15.17 15.83
CA GLN A 100 -11.31 -15.73 16.43
C GLN A 100 -10.73 -14.86 17.55
N ALA A 101 -10.75 -13.54 17.39
CA ALA A 101 -10.35 -12.61 18.44
C ALA A 101 -11.21 -12.78 19.70
N LYS A 102 -12.54 -12.88 19.54
CA LYS A 102 -13.46 -13.12 20.67
C LYS A 102 -13.20 -14.48 21.31
N ALA A 103 -13.03 -15.54 20.52
CA ALA A 103 -12.74 -16.88 21.01
C ALA A 103 -11.45 -16.92 21.85
N ASN A 104 -10.46 -16.10 21.50
CA ASN A 104 -9.17 -16.00 22.18
C ASN A 104 -9.08 -14.84 23.19
N ASN A 105 -10.22 -14.24 23.58
CA ASN A 105 -10.28 -13.13 24.55
C ASN A 105 -9.42 -11.90 24.19
N LEU A 106 -9.25 -11.64 22.89
CA LEU A 106 -8.55 -10.48 22.36
C LEU A 106 -9.53 -9.32 22.12
N ASN A 107 -9.04 -8.07 22.23
CA ASN A 107 -9.84 -6.90 21.90
C ASN A 107 -10.08 -6.83 20.38
N ALA A 108 -11.29 -7.17 19.92
CA ALA A 108 -11.67 -7.15 18.52
C ALA A 108 -12.02 -5.74 17.98
N GLU A 109 -12.08 -4.71 18.83
CA GLU A 109 -12.50 -3.36 18.46
C GLU A 109 -11.69 -2.76 17.28
N PRO A 110 -10.35 -2.89 17.22
CA PRO A 110 -9.56 -2.38 16.08
C PRO A 110 -9.93 -3.04 14.76
N ILE A 111 -10.18 -4.35 14.74
CA ILE A 111 -10.60 -5.07 13.51
C ILE A 111 -12.02 -4.68 13.10
N ILE A 112 -12.93 -4.52 14.06
CA ILE A 112 -14.28 -4.02 13.80
C ILE A 112 -14.22 -2.62 13.19
N ALA A 113 -13.34 -1.75 13.69
CA ALA A 113 -13.12 -0.42 13.14
C ALA A 113 -12.57 -0.47 11.71
N LEU A 114 -11.57 -1.31 11.43
CA LEU A 114 -11.08 -1.54 10.06
C LEU A 114 -12.19 -2.04 9.13
N GLY A 115 -13.08 -2.91 9.61
CA GLY A 115 -14.24 -3.35 8.84
C GLY A 115 -15.25 -2.26 8.55
N LYS A 116 -15.43 -1.29 9.46
CA LYS A 116 -16.24 -0.09 9.19
C LYS A 116 -15.57 0.77 8.10
N MET A 117 -14.26 0.98 8.22
CA MET A 117 -13.48 1.77 7.24
C MET A 117 -13.44 1.10 5.86
N ALA A 118 -13.43 -0.23 5.79
CA ALA A 118 -13.51 -0.97 4.53
C ALA A 118 -14.86 -0.78 3.81
N LYS A 119 -15.95 -0.54 4.56
CA LYS A 119 -17.30 -0.30 4.01
C LYS A 119 -17.54 1.17 3.69
N ASP A 120 -17.04 2.06 4.55
CA ASP A 120 -17.13 3.49 4.40
C ASP A 120 -15.78 4.12 4.80
N PRO A 121 -14.93 4.51 3.84
CA PRO A 121 -13.62 5.09 4.14
C PRO A 121 -13.72 6.50 4.73
N THR A 122 -14.90 7.14 4.70
CA THR A 122 -15.12 8.47 5.29
C THR A 122 -15.50 8.42 6.77
N VAL A 123 -15.75 7.21 7.31
CA VAL A 123 -16.11 7.02 8.70
C VAL A 123 -14.98 7.50 9.62
N LYS A 124 -15.34 8.34 10.61
CA LYS A 124 -14.38 8.83 11.60
C LYS A 124 -14.27 7.83 12.75
N ILE A 125 -13.12 7.18 12.84
CA ILE A 125 -12.74 6.34 13.98
C ILE A 125 -11.69 7.10 14.79
N PRO A 126 -11.82 7.23 16.12
CA PRO A 126 -10.81 7.89 16.93
C PRO A 126 -9.53 7.05 17.02
N SER A 127 -8.36 7.70 16.96
CA SER A 127 -7.06 7.03 17.05
C SER A 127 -6.85 6.20 18.32
N SER A 128 -7.55 6.51 19.41
CA SER A 128 -7.51 5.75 20.66
C SER A 128 -7.91 4.29 20.49
N VAL A 129 -8.73 3.96 19.47
CA VAL A 129 -9.10 2.57 19.13
C VAL A 129 -7.87 1.76 18.72
N PHE A 130 -6.88 2.40 18.09
CA PHE A 130 -5.66 1.75 17.58
C PHE A 130 -4.46 1.91 18.51
N ALA A 131 -4.63 2.52 19.68
CA ALA A 131 -3.52 2.76 20.61
C ALA A 131 -2.86 1.45 21.06
N GLY A 132 -1.56 1.31 20.77
CA GLY A 132 -0.80 0.09 21.08
C GLY A 132 -1.16 -1.13 20.24
N PHE A 133 -2.01 -0.98 19.22
CA PHE A 133 -2.42 -2.09 18.35
C PHE A 133 -1.34 -2.43 17.33
N ASN A 134 -0.98 -3.71 17.25
CA ASN A 134 -0.08 -4.26 16.24
C ASN A 134 -0.80 -5.36 15.47
N LEU A 135 -1.05 -5.12 14.18
CA LEU A 135 -1.85 -5.99 13.33
C LEU A 135 -1.22 -7.37 13.15
N PRO A 136 0.08 -7.53 12.81
CA PRO A 136 0.69 -8.85 12.69
C PRO A 136 0.63 -9.68 13.97
N THR A 137 0.98 -9.10 15.13
CA THR A 137 0.91 -9.80 16.43
C THR A 137 -0.51 -10.19 16.75
N PHE A 138 -1.48 -9.31 16.52
CA PHE A 138 -2.89 -9.60 16.74
C PHE A 138 -3.38 -10.75 15.87
N VAL A 139 -3.03 -10.76 14.58
CA VAL A 139 -3.48 -11.81 13.66
C VAL A 139 -2.96 -13.18 14.08
N LYS A 140 -1.68 -13.29 14.43
CA LYS A 140 -1.12 -14.54 14.93
C LYS A 140 -1.81 -15.03 16.20
N ALA A 141 -2.05 -14.12 17.16
CA ALA A 141 -2.71 -14.47 18.41
C ALA A 141 -4.17 -14.90 18.20
N ALA A 142 -4.91 -14.22 17.30
CA ALA A 142 -6.28 -14.57 16.99
C ALA A 142 -6.37 -15.93 16.29
N MET A 143 -5.45 -16.25 15.38
CA MET A 143 -5.52 -17.49 14.59
C MET A 143 -4.96 -18.73 15.30
N ALA A 144 -4.27 -18.57 16.44
CA ALA A 144 -3.52 -19.64 17.11
C ALA A 144 -4.34 -20.89 17.51
N ALA A 145 -5.64 -20.74 17.76
CA ALA A 145 -6.52 -21.83 18.19
C ALA A 145 -7.64 -22.12 17.18
N LEU A 146 -7.44 -21.75 15.90
CA LEU A 146 -8.44 -21.95 14.87
C LEU A 146 -8.82 -23.43 14.76
N LYS A 147 -10.13 -23.68 14.76
CA LYS A 147 -10.72 -24.99 14.48
C LYS A 147 -11.77 -24.82 13.41
N VAL A 148 -11.78 -25.71 12.43
CA VAL A 148 -12.70 -25.67 11.28
C VAL A 148 -13.48 -26.97 11.19
N ASP A 149 -14.66 -26.89 10.61
CA ASP A 149 -15.42 -28.07 10.21
C ASP A 149 -15.09 -28.37 8.75
N VAL A 150 -14.91 -29.65 8.41
CA VAL A 150 -14.62 -30.07 7.05
C VAL A 150 -15.66 -31.09 6.62
N THR A 151 -16.32 -30.78 5.51
CA THR A 151 -17.24 -31.70 4.83
C THR A 151 -16.60 -32.12 3.51
N MET A 152 -16.39 -33.42 3.33
CA MET A 152 -15.72 -33.98 2.16
C MET A 152 -16.58 -35.06 1.51
N SER A 153 -16.57 -35.09 0.18
CA SER A 153 -17.11 -36.14 -0.66
C SER A 153 -16.02 -36.65 -1.59
N VAL A 154 -15.82 -37.96 -1.63
CA VAL A 154 -14.80 -38.62 -2.45
C VAL A 154 -15.47 -39.69 -3.30
N ASP A 155 -15.25 -39.65 -4.61
CA ASP A 155 -15.62 -40.76 -5.49
C ASP A 155 -14.49 -41.78 -5.50
N VAL A 156 -14.79 -43.03 -5.16
CA VAL A 156 -13.82 -44.12 -4.98
C VAL A 156 -14.20 -45.31 -5.85
N LEU A 157 -13.22 -45.90 -6.52
CA LEU A 157 -13.34 -47.24 -7.09
C LEU A 157 -12.73 -48.27 -6.16
N VAL A 158 -13.54 -49.24 -5.75
CA VAL A 158 -13.09 -50.43 -5.01
C VAL A 158 -13.04 -51.61 -5.98
N GLY A 159 -11.87 -51.87 -6.56
CA GLY A 159 -11.77 -52.76 -7.72
C GLY A 159 -12.46 -52.15 -8.94
N GLU A 160 -13.51 -52.79 -9.46
CA GLU A 160 -14.31 -52.28 -10.60
C GLU A 160 -15.59 -51.54 -10.17
N TYR A 161 -15.91 -51.52 -8.87
CA TYR A 161 -17.15 -50.93 -8.37
C TYR A 161 -16.93 -49.48 -7.95
N ALA A 162 -17.69 -48.56 -8.55
CA ALA A 162 -17.71 -47.15 -8.17
C ALA A 162 -18.66 -46.92 -6.99
N THR A 163 -18.22 -46.14 -6.01
CA THR A 163 -19.01 -45.67 -4.87
C THR A 163 -18.58 -44.27 -4.48
N SER A 164 -19.39 -43.56 -3.70
CA SER A 164 -18.99 -42.31 -3.06
C SER A 164 -18.89 -42.49 -1.55
N LEU A 165 -17.95 -41.77 -0.94
CA LEU A 165 -17.78 -41.66 0.51
C LEU A 165 -18.01 -40.21 0.92
N SER A 166 -18.84 -40.00 1.94
CA SER A 166 -19.04 -38.69 2.55
C SER A 166 -18.51 -38.70 3.98
N LEU A 167 -17.72 -37.68 4.31
CA LEU A 167 -17.12 -37.48 5.62
C LEU A 167 -17.44 -36.08 6.12
N VAL A 168 -17.84 -35.99 7.38
CA VAL A 168 -17.94 -34.72 8.11
C VAL A 168 -17.08 -34.82 9.35
N GLN A 169 -16.09 -33.95 9.46
CA GLN A 169 -15.29 -33.79 10.67
C GLN A 169 -15.49 -32.40 11.24
N LYS A 170 -15.77 -32.32 12.54
CA LYS A 170 -15.99 -31.05 13.23
C LYS A 170 -14.83 -30.71 14.14
N GLY A 171 -14.55 -29.42 14.29
CA GLY A 171 -13.56 -28.90 15.22
C GLY A 171 -12.12 -29.34 14.89
N VAL A 172 -11.82 -29.53 13.61
CA VAL A 172 -10.51 -29.94 13.10
C VAL A 172 -9.50 -28.81 13.36
N PRO A 173 -8.42 -29.07 14.14
CA PRO A 173 -7.40 -28.06 14.40
C PRO A 173 -6.77 -27.53 13.11
N THR A 174 -6.56 -26.21 13.04
CA THR A 174 -5.88 -25.55 11.92
C THR A 174 -4.66 -24.80 12.45
N ALA A 175 -3.47 -25.23 12.04
CA ALA A 175 -2.23 -24.55 12.38
C ALA A 175 -1.97 -23.41 11.39
N THR A 176 -1.55 -22.24 11.88
CA THR A 176 -1.11 -21.11 11.06
C THR A 176 0.29 -20.71 11.47
N ASP A 177 1.10 -20.27 10.51
CA ASP A 177 2.41 -19.65 10.77
C ASP A 177 2.46 -18.22 10.20
N ASP A 178 3.66 -17.64 10.11
CA ASP A 178 3.88 -16.27 9.63
C ASP A 178 3.36 -16.02 8.21
N THR A 179 3.17 -17.05 7.41
CA THR A 179 2.58 -16.95 6.06
C THR A 179 1.14 -16.43 6.07
N ILE A 180 0.38 -16.57 7.18
CA ILE A 180 -0.97 -15.98 7.30
C ILE A 180 -0.95 -14.45 7.13
N LEU A 181 0.19 -13.82 7.42
CA LEU A 181 0.38 -12.38 7.26
C LEU A 181 0.36 -11.94 5.79
N LYS A 182 0.55 -12.86 4.83
CA LYS A 182 0.41 -12.58 3.39
C LYS A 182 -1.02 -12.22 3.00
N LEU A 183 -2.01 -12.51 3.86
CA LEU A 183 -3.40 -12.11 3.65
C LEU A 183 -3.69 -10.68 4.10
N LEU A 184 -2.79 -10.03 4.88
CA LEU A 184 -3.02 -8.67 5.37
C LEU A 184 -3.24 -7.64 4.24
N PRO A 185 -2.45 -7.63 3.15
CA PRO A 185 -2.67 -6.69 2.05
C PRO A 185 -4.03 -6.83 1.36
N ILE A 186 -4.66 -8.02 1.38
CA ILE A 186 -5.98 -8.23 0.75
C ILE A 186 -7.04 -7.30 1.36
N VAL A 187 -6.98 -7.12 2.68
CA VAL A 187 -7.88 -6.23 3.42
C VAL A 187 -7.28 -4.83 3.59
N GLY A 188 -5.97 -4.76 3.85
CA GLY A 188 -5.28 -3.52 4.17
C GLY A 188 -5.10 -2.59 2.98
N THR A 189 -4.82 -3.12 1.78
CA THR A 189 -4.56 -2.29 0.58
C THR A 189 -5.77 -1.45 0.19
N PRO A 190 -7.01 -1.99 0.08
CA PRO A 190 -8.19 -1.17 -0.22
C PRO A 190 -8.44 -0.05 0.80
N ILE A 191 -8.26 -0.34 2.10
CA ILE A 191 -8.44 0.63 3.17
C ILE A 191 -7.38 1.73 3.09
N ALA A 192 -6.10 1.35 2.98
CA ALA A 192 -5.00 2.30 2.87
C ALA A 192 -5.11 3.16 1.61
N GLN A 193 -5.50 2.56 0.47
CA GLN A 193 -5.73 3.29 -0.78
C GLN A 193 -6.84 4.33 -0.61
N ALA A 194 -7.97 3.95 0.00
CA ALA A 194 -9.06 4.89 0.23
C ALA A 194 -8.68 6.05 1.16
N ILE A 195 -7.85 5.80 2.19
CA ILE A 195 -7.29 6.86 3.04
C ILE A 195 -6.37 7.78 2.21
N VAL A 196 -5.48 7.21 1.39
CA VAL A 196 -4.60 8.00 0.51
C VAL A 196 -5.42 8.83 -0.47
N ASP A 197 -6.53 8.30 -1.01
CA ASP A 197 -7.42 9.02 -1.91
C ASP A 197 -8.12 10.21 -1.21
N LEU A 198 -8.53 10.04 0.04
CA LEU A 198 -9.13 11.09 0.88
C LEU A 198 -8.11 12.10 1.43
N ALA A 199 -6.84 11.73 1.53
CA ALA A 199 -5.80 12.60 2.05
C ALA A 199 -5.64 13.86 1.18
N THR A 200 -5.28 14.99 1.80
CA THR A 200 -5.06 16.26 1.08
C THR A 200 -3.61 16.67 1.19
N LEU A 201 -2.97 16.92 0.05
CA LEU A 201 -1.61 17.45 -0.02
C LEU A 201 -1.65 18.97 -0.21
N SER A 202 -0.84 19.69 0.56
CA SER A 202 -0.69 21.14 0.45
C SER A 202 0.76 21.54 0.67
N PHE A 203 1.18 22.61 0.01
CA PHE A 203 2.52 23.19 0.15
C PHE A 203 2.41 24.64 0.64
N ASP A 204 3.03 24.91 1.78
CA ASP A 204 3.15 26.25 2.34
C ASP A 204 4.27 27.03 1.64
N SER A 205 5.40 26.36 1.37
CA SER A 205 6.51 26.93 0.62
C SER A 205 7.31 25.88 -0.13
N VAL A 206 7.76 26.20 -1.33
CA VAL A 206 8.73 25.40 -2.09
C VAL A 206 9.92 26.30 -2.44
N MET A 207 11.13 25.92 -2.08
CA MET A 207 12.36 26.62 -2.48
C MET A 207 13.13 25.73 -3.46
N ILE A 208 13.43 26.24 -4.64
CA ILE A 208 14.30 25.60 -5.63
C ILE A 208 15.71 26.14 -5.40
N ASN A 209 16.66 25.24 -5.12
CA ASN A 209 18.07 25.60 -4.91
C ASN A 209 18.92 25.06 -6.05
N SER A 210 19.91 25.86 -6.47
CA SER A 210 20.88 25.54 -7.50
C SER A 210 20.24 24.98 -8.78
N PRO A 211 19.33 25.74 -9.43
CA PRO A 211 18.63 25.27 -10.63
C PRO A 211 19.61 24.96 -11.77
N ALA A 212 19.51 23.75 -12.35
CA ALA A 212 20.20 23.37 -13.58
C ALA A 212 19.21 22.75 -14.60
N GLU A 213 19.68 22.49 -15.82
CA GLU A 213 18.84 22.01 -16.93
C GLU A 213 18.22 20.62 -16.65
N THR A 214 18.97 19.75 -15.97
CA THR A 214 18.55 18.37 -15.72
C THR A 214 18.11 18.11 -14.28
N ASP A 215 18.65 18.86 -13.32
CA ASP A 215 18.48 18.56 -11.90
C ASP A 215 18.57 19.81 -11.04
N PHE A 216 17.92 19.77 -9.88
CA PHE A 216 18.09 20.74 -8.82
C PHE A 216 17.70 20.12 -7.48
N THR A 217 17.83 20.87 -6.39
CA THR A 217 17.33 20.43 -5.08
C THR A 217 16.20 21.33 -4.61
N THR A 218 15.33 20.80 -3.75
CA THR A 218 14.19 21.54 -3.21
C THR A 218 14.13 21.49 -1.69
N ASN A 219 13.69 22.59 -1.09
CA ASN A 219 13.19 22.60 0.28
C ASN A 219 11.67 22.75 0.23
N ILE A 220 10.94 21.86 0.90
CA ILE A 220 9.47 21.82 0.85
C ILE A 220 8.94 21.89 2.27
N ASN A 221 8.12 22.91 2.53
CA ASN A 221 7.25 22.96 3.70
C ASN A 221 5.81 22.74 3.25
N GLY A 222 5.11 21.82 3.91
CA GLY A 222 3.73 21.52 3.59
C GLY A 222 3.10 20.53 4.56
N LEU A 223 1.93 20.04 4.18
CA LEU A 223 1.13 19.14 5.01
C LEU A 223 0.41 18.12 4.12
N ILE A 224 0.48 16.85 4.53
CA ILE A 224 -0.47 15.82 4.13
C ILE A 224 -1.48 15.69 5.27
N ALA A 225 -2.70 16.17 5.08
CA ALA A 225 -3.76 16.05 6.08
C ALA A 225 -4.68 14.86 5.76
N ASN A 226 -5.52 14.49 6.73
CA ASN A 226 -6.50 13.38 6.63
C ASN A 226 -5.84 12.03 6.35
N THR A 227 -4.69 11.74 6.96
CA THR A 227 -3.94 10.47 6.81
C THR A 227 -4.52 9.31 7.63
N GLY A 228 -5.73 9.46 8.16
CA GLY A 228 -6.41 8.42 8.94
C GLY A 228 -6.05 8.40 10.44
N PRO A 229 -6.61 7.42 11.17
CA PRO A 229 -6.62 7.39 12.62
C PRO A 229 -5.43 6.64 13.25
N PHE A 230 -4.37 6.36 12.49
CA PHE A 230 -3.20 5.65 13.00
C PHE A 230 -1.91 6.25 12.44
N ASP A 231 -0.82 6.07 13.20
CA ASP A 231 0.52 6.41 12.76
C ASP A 231 0.91 5.53 11.56
N ALA A 232 1.59 6.13 10.58
CA ALA A 232 2.06 5.41 9.42
C ALA A 232 3.39 5.96 8.88
N ASP A 233 4.24 5.06 8.40
CA ASP A 233 5.42 5.39 7.62
C ASP A 233 5.15 5.13 6.14
N ILE A 234 5.32 6.15 5.32
CA ILE A 234 5.00 6.11 3.89
C ILE A 234 6.31 6.18 3.12
N THR A 235 6.58 5.15 2.31
CA THR A 235 7.78 5.10 1.48
C THR A 235 7.44 5.27 0.00
N PHE A 236 8.37 5.88 -0.73
CA PHE A 236 8.26 6.21 -2.15
C PHE A 236 9.42 5.56 -2.93
N PRO A 237 9.41 4.24 -3.18
CA PRO A 237 10.52 3.55 -3.82
C PRO A 237 10.90 4.13 -5.19
N SER A 238 9.90 4.65 -5.90
CA SER A 238 10.05 5.31 -7.21
C SER A 238 9.95 6.84 -7.11
N GLY A 239 10.10 7.44 -5.93
CA GLY A 239 9.88 8.88 -5.74
C GLY A 239 8.46 9.33 -6.06
N SER A 240 8.29 10.59 -6.45
CA SER A 240 7.00 11.14 -6.91
C SER A 240 7.17 11.95 -8.19
N GLY A 241 6.31 11.74 -9.17
CA GLY A 241 6.24 12.55 -10.38
C GLY A 241 5.52 13.87 -10.13
N VAL A 242 5.95 14.92 -10.82
CA VAL A 242 5.29 16.23 -10.80
C VAL A 242 4.97 16.63 -12.24
N ALA A 243 3.70 16.96 -12.48
CA ALA A 243 3.22 17.49 -13.73
C ALA A 243 2.56 18.85 -13.52
N TRP A 244 2.79 19.78 -14.44
CA TRP A 244 2.08 21.04 -14.50
C TRP A 244 0.75 20.86 -15.25
N ILE A 245 -0.34 21.37 -14.67
CA ILE A 245 -1.66 21.41 -15.30
C ILE A 245 -1.92 22.84 -15.80
N ASN A 246 -2.29 22.95 -17.08
CA ASN A 246 -2.71 24.21 -17.71
C ASN A 246 -3.94 23.98 -18.59
N GLY A 247 -5.11 24.40 -18.11
CA GLY A 247 -6.39 24.02 -18.70
C GLY A 247 -6.54 22.49 -18.70
N ASP A 248 -6.79 21.90 -19.87
CA ASP A 248 -6.92 20.46 -20.06
C ASP A 248 -5.57 19.76 -20.32
N SER A 249 -4.48 20.52 -20.47
CA SER A 249 -3.15 19.97 -20.75
C SER A 249 -2.41 19.63 -19.46
N LYS A 250 -1.79 18.44 -19.45
CA LYS A 250 -0.92 17.95 -18.39
C LYS A 250 0.47 17.69 -18.94
N THR A 251 1.46 18.42 -18.43
CA THR A 251 2.85 18.37 -18.89
C THR A 251 3.75 17.88 -17.77
N SER A 252 4.42 16.74 -17.95
CA SER A 252 5.39 16.25 -16.96
C SER A 252 6.58 17.20 -16.87
N ILE A 253 6.90 17.67 -15.65
CA ILE A 253 8.03 18.58 -15.42
C ILE A 253 9.21 17.87 -14.75
N GLY A 254 8.96 16.85 -13.95
CA GLY A 254 10.04 16.10 -13.31
C GLY A 254 9.60 15.10 -12.26
N GLN A 255 10.58 14.62 -11.51
CA GLN A 255 10.43 13.62 -10.46
C GLN A 255 11.20 14.05 -9.22
N ILE A 256 10.56 14.00 -8.07
CA ILE A 256 11.15 14.31 -6.76
C ILE A 256 11.47 13.01 -6.00
N ALA A 257 12.67 12.94 -5.45
CA ALA A 257 13.11 11.81 -4.63
C ALA A 257 12.57 11.94 -3.19
N MET A 258 11.29 11.60 -3.00
CA MET A 258 10.63 11.72 -1.70
C MET A 258 11.29 10.83 -0.64
N PRO A 259 11.66 11.36 0.53
CA PRO A 259 12.07 10.55 1.67
C PRO A 259 10.87 9.82 2.27
N THR A 260 11.12 8.94 3.23
CA THR A 260 10.04 8.39 4.06
C THR A 260 9.29 9.53 4.76
N VAL A 261 7.97 9.51 4.66
CA VAL A 261 7.08 10.48 5.30
C VAL A 261 6.37 9.81 6.47
N ASN A 262 6.45 10.43 7.66
CA ASN A 262 5.79 9.92 8.85
C ASN A 262 4.47 10.67 9.07
N ALA A 263 3.36 9.95 8.97
CA ALA A 263 2.04 10.43 9.30
C ALA A 263 1.70 10.13 10.76
N LYS A 264 1.08 11.08 11.44
CA LYS A 264 0.57 10.95 12.81
C LYS A 264 -0.94 10.83 12.82
N ALA A 265 -1.42 9.90 13.65
CA ALA A 265 -2.83 9.63 13.83
C ALA A 265 -3.62 10.92 14.10
N ASP A 266 -4.73 11.10 13.39
CA ASP A 266 -5.64 12.27 13.50
C ASP A 266 -5.01 13.65 13.19
N ILE A 267 -3.71 13.71 12.83
CA ILE A 267 -2.98 14.97 12.60
C ILE A 267 -2.58 15.11 11.13
N GLY A 268 -2.00 14.07 10.53
CA GLY A 268 -1.36 14.16 9.22
C GLY A 268 0.16 14.01 9.26
N ALA A 269 0.81 14.31 8.14
CA ALA A 269 2.25 14.34 8.00
C ALA A 269 2.72 15.76 7.66
N LYS A 270 3.51 16.36 8.55
CA LYS A 270 4.20 17.62 8.25
C LYS A 270 5.35 17.33 7.29
N LEU A 271 5.37 18.00 6.16
CA LEU A 271 6.48 17.99 5.23
C LEU A 271 7.41 19.14 5.61
N ALA A 272 8.62 18.82 6.04
CA ALA A 272 9.70 19.77 6.30
C ALA A 272 10.97 19.20 5.66
N LEU A 273 10.94 19.12 4.34
CA LEU A 273 11.95 18.43 3.55
C LEU A 273 13.03 19.42 3.12
N THR A 274 14.29 19.00 3.20
CA THR A 274 15.44 19.85 2.87
C THR A 274 16.36 19.13 1.89
N ASN A 275 16.85 19.86 0.89
CA ASN A 275 17.76 19.38 -0.14
C ASN A 275 17.26 18.12 -0.85
N VAL A 276 15.96 18.06 -1.15
CA VAL A 276 15.36 16.91 -1.84
C VAL A 276 15.69 16.98 -3.33
N PRO A 277 16.35 15.97 -3.92
CA PRO A 277 16.66 15.96 -5.33
C PRO A 277 15.40 15.99 -6.20
N PHE A 278 15.44 16.81 -7.24
CA PHE A 278 14.44 16.89 -8.28
C PHE A 278 15.10 16.69 -9.65
N HIS A 279 14.63 15.69 -10.39
CA HIS A 279 15.10 15.37 -11.73
C HIS A 279 14.12 15.91 -12.77
N VAL A 280 14.59 16.74 -13.69
CA VAL A 280 13.81 17.36 -14.76
C VAL A 280 13.57 16.35 -15.88
N THR A 281 12.31 16.07 -16.21
CA THR A 281 12.00 15.11 -17.30
C THR A 281 12.40 15.65 -18.68
N SER A 282 12.24 16.96 -18.89
CA SER A 282 12.49 17.61 -20.17
C SER A 282 12.76 19.10 -19.95
N GLY A 283 13.92 19.58 -20.43
CA GLY A 283 14.26 21.01 -20.39
C GLY A 283 13.23 21.88 -21.14
N ALA A 284 12.66 21.39 -22.23
CA ALA A 284 11.60 22.09 -22.96
C ALA A 284 10.31 22.23 -22.13
N SER A 285 9.92 21.16 -21.43
CA SER A 285 8.73 21.18 -20.56
C SER A 285 8.93 22.08 -19.34
N MET A 286 10.12 22.01 -18.73
CA MET A 286 10.50 22.87 -17.61
C MET A 286 10.57 24.34 -18.03
N GLY A 287 11.19 24.65 -19.17
CA GLY A 287 11.27 26.01 -19.69
C GLY A 287 9.90 26.61 -19.97
N ALA A 288 8.97 25.83 -20.55
CA ALA A 288 7.59 26.25 -20.76
C ALA A 288 6.87 26.53 -19.43
N PHE A 289 7.03 25.64 -18.44
CA PHE A 289 6.47 25.82 -17.10
C PHE A 289 7.04 27.07 -16.41
N VAL A 290 8.37 27.25 -16.41
CA VAL A 290 9.03 28.41 -15.79
C VAL A 290 8.53 29.71 -16.43
N GLY A 291 8.54 29.78 -17.77
CA GLY A 291 8.04 30.95 -18.50
C GLY A 291 6.58 31.30 -18.16
N TYR A 292 5.72 30.30 -18.00
CA TYR A 292 4.35 30.50 -17.55
C TYR A 292 4.27 30.96 -16.08
N SER A 293 5.00 30.27 -15.19
CA SER A 293 4.95 30.52 -13.74
C SER A 293 5.39 31.95 -13.36
N LEU A 294 6.30 32.54 -14.15
CA LEU A 294 6.76 33.91 -13.97
C LEU A 294 5.63 34.93 -14.18
N GLN A 295 4.68 34.66 -15.07
CA GLN A 295 3.58 35.59 -15.40
C GLN A 295 2.29 35.27 -14.67
N ALA A 296 2.01 33.99 -14.40
CA ALA A 296 0.75 33.55 -13.82
C ALA A 296 0.58 33.98 -12.35
N GLU A 297 -0.67 34.24 -11.95
CA GLU A 297 -1.01 34.49 -10.54
C GLU A 297 -1.02 33.19 -9.71
N ALA A 298 -1.39 32.08 -10.34
CA ALA A 298 -1.41 30.75 -9.76
C ALA A 298 -1.23 29.69 -10.85
N PHE A 299 -0.81 28.50 -10.46
CA PHE A 299 -0.77 27.33 -11.32
C PHE A 299 -1.02 26.06 -10.50
N ASP A 300 -1.39 25.00 -11.21
CA ASP A 300 -1.69 23.71 -10.60
C ASP A 300 -0.58 22.70 -10.90
N TRP A 301 -0.18 21.96 -9.88
CA TRP A 301 0.63 20.77 -9.99
C TRP A 301 -0.19 19.53 -9.71
N GLU A 302 0.06 18.49 -10.48
CA GLU A 302 -0.31 17.12 -10.15
C GLU A 302 0.93 16.39 -9.62
N VAL A 303 0.83 15.89 -8.40
CA VAL A 303 1.85 15.05 -7.76
C VAL A 303 1.36 13.61 -7.80
N THR A 304 2.14 12.74 -8.43
CA THR A 304 1.82 11.31 -8.53
C THR A 304 2.89 10.45 -7.89
N ALA A 305 2.49 9.33 -7.30
CA ALA A 305 3.42 8.30 -6.84
C ALA A 305 2.78 6.93 -7.03
N THR A 306 3.58 5.95 -7.41
CA THR A 306 3.15 4.57 -7.63
C THR A 306 4.03 3.64 -6.81
N ASN A 307 3.51 2.43 -6.55
CA ASN A 307 4.23 1.41 -5.78
C ASN A 307 4.70 1.90 -4.40
N MET A 308 3.92 2.80 -3.78
CA MET A 308 4.16 3.23 -2.42
C MET A 308 3.91 2.06 -1.46
N THR A 309 4.68 2.03 -0.38
CA THR A 309 4.40 1.13 0.75
C THR A 309 4.03 1.95 1.97
N VAL A 310 2.85 1.69 2.52
CA VAL A 310 2.37 2.29 3.76
C VAL A 310 2.58 1.27 4.88
N ILE A 311 3.38 1.61 5.88
CA ILE A 311 3.58 0.77 7.06
C ILE A 311 2.73 1.35 8.18
N ALA A 312 1.68 0.64 8.56
CA ALA A 312 0.74 1.07 9.60
C ALA A 312 0.43 -0.10 10.54
N MET A 313 0.29 0.18 11.84
CA MET A 313 0.04 -0.85 12.88
C MET A 313 1.04 -2.03 12.80
N GLY A 314 2.28 -1.76 12.37
CA GLY A 314 3.33 -2.78 12.19
C GLY A 314 3.22 -3.65 10.92
N ALA A 315 2.23 -3.42 10.06
CA ALA A 315 2.06 -4.17 8.80
C ALA A 315 2.48 -3.32 7.59
N PRO A 316 3.36 -3.84 6.70
CA PRO A 316 3.63 -3.20 5.41
C PRO A 316 2.48 -3.48 4.44
N ILE A 317 1.91 -2.42 3.87
CA ILE A 317 0.84 -2.45 2.87
C ILE A 317 1.42 -1.91 1.55
N PRO A 318 1.85 -2.79 0.63
CA PRO A 318 2.44 -2.39 -0.64
C PRO A 318 1.37 -2.07 -1.70
N GLY A 319 1.82 -1.54 -2.83
CA GLY A 319 0.98 -1.36 -4.02
C GLY A 319 0.05 -0.15 -3.96
N ILE A 320 0.32 0.80 -3.07
CA ILE A 320 -0.47 2.02 -2.93
C ILE A 320 -0.03 3.04 -3.98
N SER A 321 -1.00 3.77 -4.54
CA SER A 321 -0.74 4.86 -5.48
C SER A 321 -1.38 6.15 -4.99
N MET A 322 -0.80 7.27 -5.38
CA MET A 322 -1.28 8.61 -5.00
C MET A 322 -1.33 9.48 -6.24
N THR A 323 -2.43 10.24 -6.37
CA THR A 323 -2.54 11.37 -7.29
C THR A 323 -3.14 12.54 -6.52
N LYS A 324 -2.42 13.66 -6.43
CA LYS A 324 -2.86 14.85 -5.72
C LYS A 324 -2.67 16.09 -6.57
N LYS A 325 -3.69 16.95 -6.58
CA LYS A 325 -3.61 18.26 -7.19
C LYS A 325 -3.28 19.29 -6.12
N VAL A 326 -2.29 20.13 -6.37
CA VAL A 326 -1.88 21.23 -5.49
C VAL A 326 -1.86 22.53 -6.28
N THR A 327 -2.51 23.56 -5.77
CA THR A 327 -2.48 24.90 -6.35
C THR A 327 -1.41 25.72 -5.65
N LEU A 328 -0.49 26.29 -6.43
CA LEU A 328 0.59 27.15 -5.96
C LEU A 328 0.39 28.56 -6.52
N LYS A 329 0.85 29.57 -5.77
CA LYS A 329 0.86 30.95 -6.27
C LYS A 329 2.00 31.09 -7.26
N GLY A 330 1.75 31.70 -8.40
CA GLY A 330 2.79 32.07 -9.35
C GLY A 330 3.46 33.39 -8.96
N PHE A 331 4.44 33.81 -9.76
CA PHE A 331 5.19 35.04 -9.49
C PHE A 331 4.43 36.31 -9.90
N ASN A 332 3.25 36.19 -10.53
CA ASN A 332 2.36 37.29 -10.93
C ASN A 332 3.09 38.44 -11.66
N GLY A 333 4.00 38.07 -12.56
CA GLY A 333 4.79 39.00 -13.35
C GLY A 333 5.85 39.78 -12.57
N LEU A 334 6.11 39.43 -11.30
CA LEU A 334 7.09 40.12 -10.45
C LEU A 334 6.92 41.64 -10.48
N LYS A 335 5.68 42.10 -10.28
CA LYS A 335 5.34 43.52 -10.27
C LYS A 335 5.88 44.20 -9.01
N GLY A 336 6.17 45.50 -9.11
CA GLY A 336 6.53 46.32 -7.95
C GLY A 336 8.03 46.38 -7.65
N LEU A 337 8.87 46.23 -8.68
CA LEU A 337 10.28 46.63 -8.58
C LEU A 337 10.37 48.09 -8.13
N THR A 338 11.04 48.32 -7.01
CA THR A 338 11.30 49.66 -6.47
C THR A 338 12.79 49.90 -6.47
N ILE A 339 13.25 50.98 -7.10
CA ILE A 339 14.64 51.42 -7.03
C ILE A 339 14.79 52.25 -5.75
N GLU A 340 15.51 51.72 -4.79
CA GLU A 340 15.78 52.37 -3.50
C GLU A 340 16.93 53.38 -3.62
N LYS A 341 17.98 53.00 -4.36
CA LYS A 341 19.15 53.84 -4.60
C LYS A 341 19.71 53.60 -6.00
N TYR A 342 20.21 54.67 -6.60
CA TYR A 342 20.97 54.67 -7.84
C TYR A 342 22.23 55.52 -7.64
N ASP A 343 23.38 55.02 -8.08
CA ASP A 343 24.67 55.69 -7.96
C ASP A 343 25.56 55.44 -9.19
N LEU A 344 26.39 56.42 -9.53
CA LEU A 344 27.35 56.38 -10.63
C LEU A 344 28.76 56.67 -10.10
N PRO A 345 29.36 55.76 -9.31
CA PRO A 345 30.55 56.07 -8.51
C PRO A 345 31.82 56.31 -9.33
N SER A 346 31.93 55.77 -10.54
CA SER A 346 33.15 55.88 -11.36
C SER A 346 32.90 55.65 -12.84
N ASN A 347 33.84 56.11 -13.67
CA ASN A 347 33.94 55.69 -15.05
C ASN A 347 34.45 54.23 -15.11
N ASP A 348 33.98 53.48 -16.10
CA ASP A 348 34.43 52.14 -16.45
C ASP A 348 35.15 52.21 -17.82
N PRO A 349 36.14 51.36 -18.13
CA PRO A 349 36.80 51.34 -19.45
C PRO A 349 35.84 51.32 -20.64
N ASN A 350 34.64 50.76 -20.47
CA ASN A 350 33.62 50.69 -21.52
C ASN A 350 32.35 51.52 -21.22
N GLY A 351 32.34 52.38 -20.20
CA GLY A 351 31.14 53.14 -19.84
C GLY A 351 31.20 53.86 -18.49
N ILE A 352 30.08 53.85 -17.76
CA ILE A 352 29.99 54.37 -16.39
C ILE A 352 29.53 53.22 -15.51
N HIS A 353 30.18 53.02 -14.37
CA HIS A 353 29.79 51.99 -13.42
C HIS A 353 28.48 52.40 -12.76
N LEU A 354 27.47 51.54 -12.85
CA LEU A 354 26.13 51.77 -12.31
C LEU A 354 25.90 50.86 -11.10
N VAL A 355 25.61 51.45 -9.94
CA VAL A 355 25.21 50.72 -8.74
C VAL A 355 23.75 51.01 -8.42
N LEU A 356 22.92 49.98 -8.53
CA LEU A 356 21.49 50.02 -8.20
C LEU A 356 21.22 49.20 -6.94
N SER A 357 20.44 49.77 -6.02
CA SER A 357 19.78 49.01 -4.96
C SER A 357 18.30 49.02 -5.26
N ALA A 358 17.72 47.83 -5.44
CA ALA A 358 16.32 47.67 -5.74
C ALA A 358 15.69 46.58 -4.88
N THR A 359 14.41 46.73 -4.58
CA THR A 359 13.60 45.74 -3.89
C THR A 359 12.53 45.21 -4.84
N LEU A 360 12.31 43.89 -4.79
CA LEU A 360 11.28 43.22 -5.56
C LEU A 360 10.62 42.16 -4.67
N ALA A 361 9.33 42.33 -4.41
CA ALA A 361 8.57 41.40 -3.60
C ALA A 361 8.17 40.18 -4.42
N ASN A 362 8.45 38.97 -3.91
CA ASN A 362 7.93 37.73 -4.49
C ASN A 362 6.53 37.42 -3.92
N PRO A 363 5.46 37.47 -4.73
CA PRO A 363 4.10 37.16 -4.28
C PRO A 363 3.81 35.64 -4.22
N SER A 364 4.73 34.81 -4.72
CA SER A 364 4.61 33.36 -4.79
C SER A 364 4.95 32.67 -3.46
N ASN A 365 4.44 31.46 -3.26
CA ASN A 365 4.94 30.52 -2.25
C ASN A 365 6.07 29.61 -2.79
N VAL A 366 6.53 29.89 -4.02
CA VAL A 366 7.69 29.26 -4.64
C VAL A 366 8.84 30.29 -4.67
N GLY A 367 9.95 29.91 -4.07
CA GLY A 367 11.22 30.62 -4.15
C GLY A 367 12.17 29.91 -5.12
N ILE A 368 12.99 30.69 -5.82
CA ILE A 368 14.05 30.17 -6.69
C ILE A 368 15.34 30.85 -6.28
N GLU A 369 16.38 30.07 -6.02
CA GLU A 369 17.73 30.57 -5.91
C GLU A 369 18.16 31.08 -7.29
N MET A 370 18.29 32.40 -7.39
CA MET A 370 18.84 33.03 -8.58
C MET A 370 20.35 33.15 -8.39
N GLY A 371 21.11 32.73 -9.40
CA GLY A 371 22.53 33.04 -9.49
C GLY A 371 22.73 34.51 -9.87
N THR A 372 23.56 34.76 -10.87
CA THR A 372 23.68 36.10 -11.45
C THR A 372 22.46 36.41 -12.31
N VAL A 373 21.75 37.50 -11.99
CA VAL A 373 20.68 38.05 -12.83
C VAL A 373 21.23 39.31 -13.50
N GLU A 374 21.21 39.33 -14.83
CA GLU A 374 21.59 40.50 -15.63
C GLU A 374 20.33 41.26 -16.05
N PHE A 375 20.35 42.59 -15.88
CA PHE A 375 19.24 43.45 -16.25
C PHE A 375 19.68 44.40 -17.34
N THR A 376 19.04 44.36 -18.51
CA THR A 376 19.31 45.37 -19.53
C THR A 376 18.88 46.75 -19.04
N ASN A 377 19.83 47.67 -19.03
CA ASN A 377 19.62 49.07 -18.68
C ASN A 377 19.30 49.85 -19.95
N GLU A 378 18.18 50.57 -19.96
CA GLU A 378 17.78 51.43 -21.07
C GLU A 378 17.57 52.87 -20.59
N PHE A 379 18.13 53.83 -21.33
CA PHE A 379 17.89 55.26 -21.13
C PHE A 379 17.32 55.87 -22.41
N GLN A 380 16.11 56.44 -22.32
CA GLN A 380 15.42 57.06 -23.46
C GLN A 380 15.31 56.13 -24.69
N GLY A 381 15.17 54.83 -24.48
CA GLY A 381 15.10 53.82 -25.55
C GLY A 381 16.45 53.43 -26.16
N GLN A 382 17.57 53.90 -25.60
CA GLN A 382 18.90 53.37 -25.90
C GLN A 382 19.34 52.39 -24.83
N ASN A 383 19.76 51.20 -25.25
CA ASN A 383 20.46 50.26 -24.38
C ASN A 383 21.81 50.87 -23.96
N ILE A 384 22.00 51.00 -22.64
CA ILE A 384 23.19 51.58 -22.02
C ILE A 384 24.02 50.53 -21.26
N GLY A 385 23.73 49.24 -21.43
CA GLY A 385 24.47 48.13 -20.82
C GLY A 385 23.58 47.16 -20.05
N PHE A 386 24.20 46.28 -19.27
CA PHE A 386 23.56 45.29 -18.40
C PHE A 386 24.16 45.31 -17.00
#